data_AF-A0A0C9UUG7-F1
#
_entry.id   AF-A0A0C9UUG7-F1
#
_cell.length_a   1.000
_cell.length_b   1.000
_cell.length_c   1.000
_cell.angle_alpha   90.00
_cell.angle_beta   90.00
_cell.angle_gamma   90.00
#
_symmetry.space_group_name_H-M   'P 1'
#
loop_
_entity.id
_entity.type
_entity.pdbx_description
1 polymer ?
#
loop_
_entity_poly.entity_id
_entity_poly.type
_entity_poly.pdbx_seq_one_letter_code
_entity_poly.pdbx_strand_id
1 'polypeptide(L)'
;MKEEFWKTIETFEEEHSRGVGKADFACVFGSAFLKAAQVELVKVAFSATGIVPFKPHIVSAEKLKPSKPTSVKGGFPLVQPSPVRAVVEHLTLYHPTDFDLDPDHARRPSAPLGSIPELPETDPNVEPLLQPLQTTTRHPHHSIKTPIRTINKPRPFTPSKMNHP
;
A
#
# COMPACT_ATOMS: atom_id res chain seq x y z
N MET A 1 -19.28 -0.74 12.20
CA MET A 1 -18.75 -1.45 11.02
C MET A 1 -19.24 -2.88 10.95
N LYS A 2 -18.95 -3.75 11.92
CA LYS A 2 -19.40 -5.16 11.92
C LYS A 2 -20.92 -5.30 11.73
N GLU A 3 -21.71 -4.54 12.50
CA GLU A 3 -23.18 -4.58 12.42
C GLU A 3 -23.70 -4.17 11.03
N GLU A 4 -23.23 -3.04 10.50
CA GLU A 4 -23.63 -2.56 9.17
C GLU A 4 -23.20 -3.51 8.05
N PHE A 5 -22.09 -4.23 8.23
CA PHE A 5 -21.64 -5.23 7.25
C PHE A 5 -22.56 -6.44 7.21
N TRP A 6 -22.98 -6.98 8.35
CA TRP A 6 -23.94 -8.10 8.39
C TRP A 6 -25.30 -7.73 7.82
N LYS A 7 -25.83 -6.56 8.18
CA LYS A 7 -27.08 -6.04 7.58
C LYS A 7 -26.98 -5.95 6.06
N THR A 8 -25.84 -5.51 5.55
CA THR A 8 -25.66 -5.31 4.10
C THR A 8 -25.48 -6.64 3.36
N ILE A 9 -24.88 -7.66 4.00
CA ILE A 9 -24.87 -9.04 3.48
C ILE A 9 -26.30 -9.59 3.41
N GLU A 10 -27.07 -9.44 4.49
CA GLU A 10 -28.47 -9.91 4.54
C GLU A 10 -29.31 -9.27 3.42
N THR A 11 -29.26 -7.95 3.26
CA THR A 11 -29.97 -7.27 2.16
C THR A 11 -29.51 -7.72 0.78
N PHE A 12 -28.21 -8.03 0.61
CA PHE A 12 -27.69 -8.51 -0.66
C PHE A 12 -28.19 -9.92 -0.98
N GLU A 13 -28.23 -10.80 0.02
CA GLU A 13 -28.71 -12.18 -0.11
C GLU A 13 -30.22 -12.22 -0.39
N GLU A 14 -31.00 -11.34 0.23
CA GLU A 14 -32.43 -11.16 -0.05
C GLU A 14 -32.68 -10.71 -1.50
N GLU A 15 -31.94 -9.71 -1.97
CA GLU A 15 -32.13 -9.13 -3.32
C GLU A 15 -31.66 -10.07 -4.44
N HIS A 16 -30.54 -10.75 -4.24
CA HIS A 16 -29.91 -11.55 -5.29
C HIS A 16 -30.20 -13.05 -5.17
N SER A 17 -30.87 -13.48 -4.09
CA SER A 17 -31.16 -14.89 -3.77
C SER A 17 -29.91 -15.79 -3.81
N ARG A 18 -28.74 -15.21 -3.52
CA ARG A 18 -27.44 -15.88 -3.48
C ARG A 18 -26.49 -15.20 -2.52
N GLY A 19 -25.51 -15.95 -2.00
CA GLY A 19 -24.43 -15.43 -1.18
C GLY A 19 -23.52 -14.43 -1.91
N VAL A 20 -22.84 -13.59 -1.13
CA VAL A 20 -21.84 -12.62 -1.60
C VAL A 20 -20.63 -13.34 -2.20
N GLY A 21 -20.36 -13.09 -3.49
CA GLY A 21 -19.20 -13.62 -4.19
C GLY A 21 -18.00 -12.67 -4.13
N LYS A 22 -16.87 -13.11 -4.69
CA LYS A 22 -15.64 -12.29 -4.78
C LYS A 22 -15.85 -10.99 -5.56
N ALA A 23 -16.66 -11.04 -6.63
CA ALA A 23 -16.96 -9.88 -7.45
C ALA A 23 -17.83 -8.85 -6.73
N ASP A 24 -18.68 -9.30 -5.79
CA ASP A 24 -19.64 -8.44 -5.09
C ASP A 24 -19.05 -7.81 -3.82
N PHE A 25 -17.99 -8.43 -3.26
CA PHE A 25 -17.41 -8.06 -1.98
C PHE A 25 -17.11 -6.56 -1.86
N ALA A 26 -16.47 -5.97 -2.87
CA ALA A 26 -16.10 -4.55 -2.84
C ALA A 26 -17.34 -3.64 -2.72
N CYS A 27 -18.44 -4.00 -3.37
CA CYS A 27 -19.69 -3.23 -3.32
C CYS A 27 -20.39 -3.38 -1.95
N VAL A 28 -20.55 -4.61 -1.46
CA VAL A 28 -21.18 -4.91 -0.16
C VAL A 28 -20.37 -4.32 0.99
N PHE A 29 -19.05 -4.48 0.96
CA PHE A 29 -18.17 -3.90 1.97
C PHE A 29 -18.15 -2.38 1.89
N GLY A 30 -18.04 -1.81 0.69
CA GLY A 30 -17.99 -0.36 0.49
C GLY A 30 -19.26 0.32 1.00
N SER A 31 -20.42 -0.23 0.70
CA SER A 31 -21.71 0.31 1.16
C SER A 31 -21.88 0.20 2.68
N ALA A 32 -21.51 -0.92 3.30
CA ALA A 32 -21.46 -1.05 4.75
C ALA A 32 -20.47 -0.07 5.40
N PHE A 33 -19.30 0.12 4.76
CA PHE A 33 -18.29 1.06 5.22
C PHE A 33 -18.80 2.48 5.20
N LEU A 34 -19.45 2.92 4.13
CA LEU A 34 -20.02 4.27 4.02
C LEU A 34 -21.09 4.53 5.09
N LYS A 35 -21.91 3.53 5.43
CA LYS A 35 -22.89 3.63 6.53
C LYS A 35 -22.22 3.71 7.91
N ALA A 36 -21.13 2.98 8.11
CA ALA A 36 -20.43 2.90 9.39
C ALA A 36 -19.41 4.04 9.60
N ALA A 37 -18.83 4.60 8.53
CA ALA A 37 -17.80 5.63 8.56
C ALA A 37 -18.41 7.02 8.75
N GLN A 38 -19.06 7.21 9.90
CA GLN A 38 -19.66 8.49 10.27
C GLN A 38 -18.58 9.55 10.49
N VAL A 39 -18.89 10.79 10.11
CA VAL A 39 -17.98 11.95 10.24
C VAL A 39 -17.43 12.08 11.66
N GLU A 40 -18.26 11.86 12.67
CA GLU A 40 -17.85 11.97 14.07
C GLU A 40 -16.88 10.87 14.48
N LEU A 41 -17.07 9.64 14.00
CA LEU A 41 -16.12 8.55 14.23
C LEU A 41 -14.78 8.82 13.55
N VAL A 42 -14.81 9.37 12.33
CA VAL A 42 -13.62 9.80 11.60
C VAL A 42 -12.87 10.88 12.38
N LYS A 43 -13.56 11.93 12.85
CA LYS A 43 -12.96 12.99 13.69
C LYS A 43 -12.36 12.43 14.98
N VAL A 44 -13.03 11.49 15.66
CA VAL A 44 -12.52 10.84 16.88
C VAL A 44 -11.26 10.02 16.58
N ALA A 45 -11.25 9.25 15.50
CA ALA A 45 -10.07 8.46 15.10
C ALA A 45 -8.86 9.38 14.81
N PHE A 46 -9.07 10.44 14.03
CA PHE A 46 -8.05 11.45 13.79
C PHE A 46 -7.58 12.12 15.09
N SER A 47 -8.51 12.45 15.99
CA SER A 47 -8.17 12.99 17.31
C SER A 47 -7.31 12.03 18.14
N ALA A 48 -7.59 10.73 18.13
CA ALA A 48 -6.83 9.73 18.89
C ALA A 48 -5.41 9.56 18.35
N THR A 49 -5.21 9.67 17.03
CA THR A 49 -3.88 9.61 16.40
C THR A 49 -3.04 10.88 16.59
N GLY A 50 -3.63 11.96 17.12
CA GLY A 50 -2.97 13.27 17.21
C GLY A 50 -2.84 13.98 15.85
N ILE A 51 -3.22 13.32 14.75
CA ILE A 51 -3.37 13.93 13.42
C ILE A 51 -4.71 14.66 13.45
N VAL A 52 -4.74 15.87 14.00
CA VAL A 52 -5.98 16.67 14.06
C VAL A 52 -5.99 17.67 12.91
N PRO A 53 -6.68 17.39 11.78
CA PRO A 53 -6.77 18.33 10.68
C PRO A 53 -7.51 19.65 11.03
N PHE A 54 -8.26 19.69 12.13
CA PHE A 54 -9.16 20.80 12.48
C PHE A 54 -8.80 21.59 13.74
N LYS A 55 -7.62 21.37 14.33
CA LYS A 55 -7.14 22.20 15.46
C LYS A 55 -5.92 23.01 15.00
N PRO A 56 -6.13 24.10 14.23
CA PRO A 56 -5.03 24.94 13.74
C PRO A 56 -4.18 25.51 14.90
N HIS A 57 -4.78 25.65 16.09
CA HIS A 57 -4.10 26.13 17.29
C HIS A 57 -3.08 25.15 17.91
N ILE A 58 -3.06 23.87 17.50
CA ILE A 58 -2.07 22.89 18.02
C ILE A 58 -0.71 23.07 17.37
N VAL A 59 -0.67 23.52 16.11
CA VAL A 59 0.59 23.83 15.42
C VAL A 59 0.96 25.27 15.75
N SER A 60 1.77 25.46 16.79
CA SER A 60 2.28 26.79 17.15
C SER A 60 3.11 27.37 16.00
N ALA A 61 3.16 28.70 15.90
CA ALA A 61 3.99 29.39 14.90
C ALA A 61 5.48 28.98 14.99
N GLU A 62 5.94 28.57 16.18
CA GLU A 62 7.27 28.01 16.40
C GLU A 62 7.48 26.65 15.72
N LYS A 63 6.44 25.79 15.66
CA LYS A 63 6.48 24.51 14.94
C LYS A 63 6.31 24.66 13.44
N LEU A 64 5.75 25.79 12.98
CA LEU A 64 5.71 26.20 11.58
C LEU A 64 6.99 26.92 11.13
N LYS A 65 8.01 27.00 11.99
CA LYS A 65 9.26 27.65 11.60
C LYS A 65 9.82 26.94 10.37
N PRO A 66 10.05 27.65 9.25
CA PRO A 66 10.65 27.05 8.07
C PRO A 66 11.92 26.32 8.49
N SER A 67 12.11 25.12 7.97
CA SER A 67 13.32 24.35 8.25
C SER A 67 14.52 25.27 8.00
N LYS A 68 15.40 25.39 9.00
CA LYS A 68 16.68 26.05 8.77
C LYS A 68 17.32 25.37 7.56
N PRO A 69 17.91 26.10 6.60
CA PRO A 69 18.64 25.50 5.51
C PRO A 69 19.90 24.82 6.06
N THR A 70 19.73 23.64 6.64
CA THR A 70 20.80 22.75 7.12
C THR A 70 21.31 21.84 6.02
N SER A 71 20.66 21.87 4.84
CA SER A 71 21.19 21.28 3.62
C SER A 71 22.39 22.10 3.14
N VAL A 72 23.52 21.90 3.80
CA VAL A 72 24.81 22.22 3.21
C VAL A 72 24.94 21.31 2.00
N LYS A 73 25.05 21.88 0.78
CA LYS A 73 25.59 21.12 -0.35
C LYS A 73 27.01 20.72 0.05
N GLY A 74 27.15 19.57 0.69
CA GLY A 74 28.46 18.97 0.93
C GLY A 74 29.08 18.76 -0.44
N GLY A 75 30.25 19.35 -0.68
CA GLY A 75 31.04 18.98 -1.84
C GLY A 75 31.26 17.47 -1.77
N PHE A 76 31.03 16.77 -2.88
CA PHE A 76 31.40 15.36 -2.94
C PHE A 76 32.91 15.28 -2.66
N PRO A 77 33.36 14.56 -1.61
CA PRO A 77 34.75 14.63 -1.15
C PRO A 77 35.75 14.05 -2.17
N LEU A 78 35.25 13.45 -3.25
CA LEU A 78 36.02 12.88 -4.34
C LEU A 78 35.77 13.69 -5.61
N VAL A 79 36.82 13.88 -6.42
CA VAL A 79 36.66 14.46 -7.75
C VAL A 79 35.87 13.45 -8.59
N GLN A 80 34.72 13.86 -9.13
CA GLN A 80 33.94 13.02 -10.02
C GLN A 80 34.76 12.68 -11.28
N PRO A 81 34.62 11.45 -11.84
CA PRO A 81 35.31 11.07 -13.07
C PRO A 81 34.88 11.97 -14.23
N SER A 82 35.74 12.13 -15.23
CA SER A 82 35.60 13.12 -16.30
C SER A 82 34.21 13.18 -16.97
N PRO A 83 33.54 12.06 -17.29
CA PRO A 83 32.22 12.12 -17.93
C PRO A 83 31.15 12.72 -17.00
N VAL A 84 31.18 12.34 -15.73
CA VAL A 84 30.21 12.83 -14.73
C VAL A 84 30.47 14.30 -14.42
N ARG A 85 31.74 14.69 -14.31
CA ARG A 85 32.12 16.09 -14.09
C ARG A 85 31.66 17.00 -15.23
N ALA A 86 31.82 16.58 -16.49
CA ALA A 86 31.36 17.37 -17.64
C ALA A 86 29.85 17.57 -17.65
N VAL A 87 29.07 16.54 -17.29
CA VAL A 87 27.61 16.64 -17.16
C VAL A 87 27.22 17.56 -16.01
N VAL A 88 27.85 17.42 -14.84
CA VAL A 88 27.59 18.28 -13.68
C VAL A 88 27.95 19.74 -13.99
N GLU A 89 29.08 20.01 -14.64
CA GLU A 89 29.45 21.35 -15.10
C GLU A 89 28.39 21.92 -16.04
N HIS A 90 27.94 21.15 -17.03
CA HIS A 90 26.88 21.56 -17.95
C HIS A 90 25.56 21.88 -17.22
N LEU A 91 25.17 21.05 -16.25
CA LEU A 91 23.97 21.29 -15.43
C LEU A 91 24.11 22.52 -14.52
N THR A 92 25.31 22.79 -13.99
CA THR A 92 25.54 23.99 -13.16
C THR A 92 25.54 25.28 -13.97
N LEU A 93 25.93 25.20 -15.25
CA LEU A 93 25.93 26.34 -16.18
C LEU A 93 24.58 26.49 -16.90
N TYR A 94 23.66 25.54 -16.74
CA TYR A 94 22.36 25.58 -17.39
C TYR A 94 21.56 26.79 -16.93
N HIS A 95 21.25 27.67 -17.87
CA HIS A 95 20.32 28.77 -17.69
C HIS A 95 19.08 28.42 -18.52
N PRO A 96 17.90 28.26 -17.88
CA PRO A 96 16.68 28.01 -18.62
C PRO A 96 16.50 29.10 -19.68
N THR A 97 16.28 28.68 -20.91
CA THR A 97 15.95 29.60 -22.00
C THR A 97 14.48 30.01 -21.90
N ASP A 98 14.07 31.08 -22.58
CA ASP A 98 12.66 31.50 -22.63
C ASP A 98 11.74 30.37 -23.14
N PHE A 99 12.27 29.47 -23.97
CA PHE A 99 11.60 28.26 -24.43
C PHE A 99 11.34 27.24 -23.30
N ASP A 100 12.25 27.11 -22.33
CA ASP A 100 12.12 26.17 -21.21
C ASP A 100 11.15 26.69 -20.12
N LEU A 101 10.97 28.00 -20.07
CA LEU A 101 10.10 28.69 -19.12
C LEU A 101 8.67 28.88 -19.66
N ASP A 102 8.48 28.73 -20.97
CA ASP A 102 7.17 28.84 -21.61
C ASP A 102 6.24 27.71 -21.15
N PRO A 103 5.12 28.02 -20.48
CA PRO A 103 4.18 27.03 -19.98
C PRO A 103 3.53 26.19 -21.09
N ASP A 104 3.50 26.68 -22.34
CA ASP A 104 3.01 25.92 -23.49
C ASP A 104 4.06 24.93 -24.02
N HIS A 105 5.34 25.17 -23.71
CA HIS A 105 6.47 24.28 -24.04
C HIS A 105 6.86 23.33 -22.92
N ALA A 106 6.38 23.55 -21.69
CA ALA A 106 6.51 22.60 -20.60
C ALA A 106 5.89 21.26 -21.03
N ARG A 107 6.73 20.34 -21.54
CA ARG A 107 6.29 19.02 -21.99
C ARG A 107 5.60 18.32 -20.83
N ARG A 108 4.26 18.32 -20.87
CA ARG A 108 3.46 17.39 -20.10
C ARG A 108 4.00 15.99 -20.44
N PRO A 109 4.25 15.10 -19.47
CA PRO A 109 4.62 13.72 -19.78
C PRO A 109 3.55 13.14 -20.70
N SER A 110 3.84 13.05 -22.00
CA SER A 110 2.87 12.68 -23.03
C SER A 110 2.65 11.18 -23.10
N ALA A 111 3.40 10.42 -22.31
CA ALA A 111 3.20 9.00 -22.09
C ALA A 111 3.18 8.72 -20.59
N PRO A 112 2.30 7.82 -20.11
CA PRO A 112 2.59 7.06 -18.90
C PRO A 112 4.00 6.49 -19.07
N LEU A 113 4.84 6.57 -18.03
CA LEU A 113 6.09 5.82 -17.96
C LEU A 113 5.76 4.38 -18.38
N GLY A 114 6.16 4.01 -19.60
CA GLY A 114 6.04 2.64 -20.06
C GLY A 114 6.73 1.79 -19.01
N SER A 115 6.06 0.73 -18.56
CA SER A 115 6.68 -0.27 -17.69
C SER A 115 8.04 -0.60 -18.28
N ILE A 116 9.10 -0.39 -17.49
CA ILE A 116 10.45 -0.81 -17.79
C ILE A 116 10.34 -2.26 -18.30
N PRO A 117 10.80 -2.58 -19.53
CA PRO A 117 10.89 -3.96 -19.95
C PRO A 117 11.74 -4.68 -18.91
N GLU A 118 11.14 -5.64 -18.22
CA GLU A 118 11.83 -6.52 -17.29
C GLU A 118 12.89 -7.26 -18.11
N LEU A 119 14.12 -6.75 -18.06
CA LEU A 119 15.26 -7.41 -18.65
C LEU A 119 15.44 -8.71 -17.84
N PRO A 120 15.53 -9.89 -18.47
CA PRO A 120 15.89 -11.09 -17.74
C PRO A 120 17.34 -10.96 -17.26
N GLU A 121 17.55 -10.42 -16.06
CA GLU A 121 18.81 -10.53 -15.33
C GLU A 121 18.93 -11.96 -14.80
N THR A 122 19.36 -12.87 -15.67
CA THR A 122 20.07 -14.07 -15.22
C THR A 122 21.54 -13.85 -15.54
N ASP A 123 22.23 -13.19 -14.60
CA ASP A 123 23.70 -13.17 -14.60
C ASP A 123 24.19 -14.60 -14.34
N PRO A 124 24.98 -15.21 -15.25
CA PRO A 124 25.49 -16.57 -15.07
C PRO A 124 26.60 -16.69 -14.01
N ASN A 125 26.99 -15.61 -13.31
CA ASN A 125 28.15 -15.63 -12.40
C ASN A 125 27.83 -15.38 -10.91
N VAL A 126 26.65 -15.78 -10.43
CA VAL A 126 26.34 -15.77 -8.99
C VAL A 126 26.70 -17.12 -8.37
N GLU A 127 27.68 -17.12 -7.47
CA GLU A 127 28.08 -18.29 -6.66
C GLU A 127 26.90 -18.88 -5.84
N PRO A 128 26.83 -20.22 -5.70
CA PRO A 128 25.62 -20.91 -5.24
C PRO A 128 25.58 -21.12 -3.72
N LEU A 129 25.48 -20.07 -2.89
CA LEU A 129 25.36 -20.30 -1.43
C LEU A 129 24.30 -19.52 -0.64
N LEU A 130 23.44 -18.73 -1.27
CA LEU A 130 22.31 -18.12 -0.56
C LEU A 130 21.07 -18.01 -1.45
N GLN A 131 20.25 -19.07 -1.49
CA GLN A 131 18.85 -18.99 -1.94
C GLN A 131 17.90 -19.54 -0.85
N PRO A 132 16.89 -18.76 -0.44
CA PRO A 132 15.74 -19.27 0.30
C PRO A 132 14.84 -20.10 -0.63
N LEU A 133 14.42 -21.26 -0.15
CA LEU A 133 13.60 -22.24 -0.85
C LEU A 133 12.27 -21.65 -1.34
N GLN A 134 12.17 -21.30 -2.62
CA GLN A 134 10.89 -21.17 -3.34
C GLN A 134 10.73 -22.40 -4.22
N THR A 135 9.76 -23.25 -3.90
CA THR A 135 9.32 -24.32 -4.81
C THR A 135 7.99 -23.91 -5.44
N THR A 136 8.07 -23.48 -6.70
CA THR A 136 6.97 -23.66 -7.65
C THR A 136 7.31 -24.90 -8.46
N THR A 137 6.41 -25.86 -8.59
CA THR A 137 6.52 -26.94 -9.57
C THR A 137 5.12 -27.35 -9.98
N ARG A 138 4.86 -27.25 -11.29
CA ARG A 138 3.68 -27.79 -11.97
C ARG A 138 4.07 -29.12 -12.66
N HIS A 139 3.20 -30.13 -12.46
CA HIS A 139 2.93 -31.36 -13.25
C HIS A 139 3.92 -32.54 -13.16
N PRO A 140 3.52 -33.83 -13.39
CA PRO A 140 2.24 -34.40 -13.88
C PRO A 140 1.66 -35.59 -13.04
N HIS A 141 0.61 -36.23 -13.55
CA HIS A 141 -0.17 -37.37 -13.01
C HIS A 141 0.64 -38.46 -12.28
N HIS A 142 0.30 -38.70 -11.01
CA HIS A 142 0.39 -40.03 -10.38
C HIS A 142 -0.85 -40.28 -9.51
N SER A 143 -1.56 -41.36 -9.84
CA SER A 143 -2.69 -41.91 -9.10
C SER A 143 -2.22 -42.46 -7.76
N ILE A 144 -2.61 -41.83 -6.64
CA ILE A 144 -2.57 -42.44 -5.31
C ILE A 144 -3.84 -42.05 -4.55
N LYS A 145 -4.46 -43.08 -4.00
CA LYS A 145 -5.77 -43.14 -3.35
C LYS A 145 -5.85 -42.22 -2.12
N THR A 146 -7.02 -41.62 -1.93
CA THR A 146 -7.43 -40.81 -0.77
C THR A 146 -7.24 -41.55 0.56
N PRO A 147 -6.92 -40.78 1.61
CA PRO A 147 -7.66 -40.89 2.85
C PRO A 147 -8.40 -39.58 3.14
N ILE A 148 -9.72 -39.71 3.25
CA ILE A 148 -10.68 -38.70 3.68
C ILE A 148 -10.23 -38.15 5.04
N ARG A 149 -9.89 -36.86 5.10
CA ARG A 149 -9.66 -36.18 6.38
C ARG A 149 -11.00 -35.66 6.89
N THR A 150 -11.49 -36.34 7.90
CA THR A 150 -12.77 -36.13 8.59
C THR A 150 -12.93 -34.70 9.06
N ILE A 151 -14.09 -34.13 8.74
CA ILE A 151 -14.63 -32.86 9.20
C ILE A 151 -14.59 -32.81 10.73
N ASN A 152 -13.95 -31.79 11.30
CA ASN A 152 -14.04 -31.47 12.72
C ASN A 152 -15.50 -31.11 13.04
N LYS A 153 -16.18 -31.96 13.80
CA LYS A 153 -17.47 -31.64 14.43
C LYS A 153 -17.27 -30.58 15.52
N PRO A 154 -18.15 -29.56 15.64
CA PRO A 154 -18.11 -28.65 16.79
C PRO A 154 -18.49 -29.41 18.06
N ARG A 155 -17.73 -29.19 19.14
CA ARG A 155 -18.05 -29.74 20.47
C ARG A 155 -19.20 -28.93 21.09
N PRO A 156 -20.18 -29.57 21.74
CA PRO A 156 -21.19 -28.87 22.51
C PRO A 156 -20.58 -28.24 23.77
N PHE A 157 -20.99 -27.00 24.05
CA PHE A 157 -20.57 -26.21 25.21
C PHE A 157 -21.31 -26.71 26.47
N THR A 158 -20.58 -27.17 27.47
CA THR A 158 -21.13 -27.48 28.80
C THR A 158 -20.91 -26.28 29.73
N PRO A 159 -21.97 -25.66 30.30
CA PRO A 159 -21.81 -24.60 31.29
C PRO A 159 -21.28 -25.18 32.62
N SER A 160 -20.21 -24.57 33.14
CA SER A 160 -19.64 -24.90 34.44
C SER A 160 -20.58 -24.46 35.56
N LYS A 161 -20.83 -25.36 36.52
CA LYS A 161 -21.69 -25.11 37.69
C LYS A 161 -21.15 -23.95 38.53
N MET A 162 -22.07 -23.06 38.93
CA MET A 162 -21.89 -22.09 39.99
C MET A 162 -21.74 -22.81 41.33
N ASN A 163 -20.69 -22.50 42.08
CA ASN A 163 -20.62 -22.75 43.52
C ASN A 163 -20.66 -21.40 44.24
N HIS A 164 -21.73 -21.17 44.99
CA HIS A 164 -21.81 -20.15 46.03
C HIS A 164 -20.99 -20.58 47.24
N PRO A 165 -20.32 -19.63 47.88
CA PRO A 165 -20.41 -19.45 49.33
C PRO A 165 -21.16 -18.18 49.70
#